data_AF-A0A3D3ST30-F1
#
_entry.id   AF-A0A3D3ST30-F1
#
_cell.length_a   1.000
_cell.length_b   1.000
_cell.length_c   1.000
_cell.angle_alpha   90.00
_cell.angle_beta   90.00
_cell.angle_gamma   90.00
#
_symmetry.space_group_name_H-M   'P 1'
#
loop_
_entity.id
_entity.type
_entity.pdbx_description
1 polymer ?
#
loop_
_entity_poly.entity_id
_entity_poly.type
_entity_poly.pdbx_seq_one_letter_code
_entity_poly.pdbx_strand_id
1 'polypeptide(L)'
;LVTHALLDGMTVYGTQLWLPFYKEAVGLASVFIIDPFYTLPLLLGLAAALVAKGNWGFKTLQLSLFVSSLYLVWSVAAQHWVEKTVQANLPESQAALLVTPAPFNTLLWRLVAVSDSHYYEGWYSLLADEPEAIEWRAVPRDPQLYLALKDHPSVEGLARFSDGFFQLERIENSVVMTDLRMGQEPAYVFRFEIGRLDASGALIGPVERAPVARPPLEDGLAWLWQRLWGETALDLIDWRAAKGT
;
A
#
# COMPACT_ATOMS: atom_id res chain seq x y z
N LEU A 1 12.63 3.42 -20.75
CA LEU A 1 13.01 2.22 -19.96
C LEU A 1 13.60 2.59 -18.60
N VAL A 2 14.69 3.35 -18.51
CA VAL A 2 15.29 3.73 -17.20
C VAL A 2 14.33 4.54 -16.30
N THR A 3 13.69 5.58 -16.82
CA THR A 3 12.73 6.40 -16.06
C THR A 3 11.51 5.62 -15.60
N HIS A 4 11.05 4.65 -16.40
CA HIS A 4 9.94 3.78 -16.03
C HIS A 4 10.31 2.87 -14.86
N ALA A 5 11.48 2.22 -14.92
CA ALA A 5 11.96 1.39 -13.81
C ALA A 5 12.16 2.21 -12.54
N LEU A 6 12.69 3.44 -12.64
CA LEU A 6 12.81 4.33 -11.48
C LEU A 6 11.44 4.68 -10.88
N LEU A 7 10.43 4.96 -11.71
CA LEU A 7 9.06 5.23 -11.25
C LEU A 7 8.42 4.02 -10.59
N ASP A 8 8.63 2.81 -11.13
CA ASP A 8 8.16 1.58 -10.49
C ASP A 8 8.79 1.44 -9.09
N GLY A 9 10.05 1.83 -8.95
CA GLY A 9 10.75 1.90 -7.67
C GLY A 9 10.19 2.90 -6.66
N MET A 10 9.35 3.85 -7.08
CA MET A 10 8.64 4.78 -6.19
C MET A 10 7.30 4.19 -5.69
N THR A 11 6.83 3.09 -6.29
CA THR A 11 5.58 2.42 -5.91
C THR A 11 5.83 1.28 -4.92
N VAL A 12 4.77 0.74 -4.32
CA VAL A 12 4.87 -0.26 -3.24
C VAL A 12 5.43 -1.62 -3.67
N TYR A 13 5.27 -2.02 -4.93
CA TYR A 13 5.86 -3.29 -5.42
C TYR A 13 7.30 -3.14 -5.89
N GLY A 14 7.70 -1.91 -6.19
CA GLY A 14 9.04 -1.63 -6.66
C GLY A 14 9.39 -2.31 -7.98
N THR A 15 10.69 -2.31 -8.26
CA THR A 15 11.27 -3.11 -9.34
C THR A 15 12.70 -3.53 -9.00
N GLN A 16 13.20 -4.57 -9.67
CA GLN A 16 14.56 -5.09 -9.45
C GLN A 16 15.60 -4.24 -10.21
N LEU A 17 15.89 -3.04 -9.68
CA LEU A 17 16.78 -2.07 -10.32
C LEU A 17 18.22 -2.55 -10.53
N TRP A 18 18.66 -3.54 -9.74
CA TRP A 18 20.07 -3.93 -9.62
C TRP A 18 20.40 -5.29 -10.24
N LEU A 19 19.53 -5.84 -11.08
CA LEU A 19 19.84 -7.05 -11.83
C LEU A 19 21.13 -6.88 -12.68
N PRO A 20 22.00 -7.90 -12.76
CA PRO A 20 21.91 -9.23 -12.14
C PRO A 20 22.55 -9.35 -10.74
N PHE A 21 23.06 -8.24 -10.17
CA PHE A 21 23.87 -8.25 -8.94
C PHE A 21 23.05 -8.41 -7.67
N TYR A 22 21.84 -7.85 -7.66
CA TYR A 22 20.94 -7.91 -6.52
C TYR A 22 19.50 -8.14 -7.00
N LYS A 23 18.82 -9.10 -6.39
CA LYS A 23 17.50 -9.60 -6.86
C LYS A 23 16.32 -9.07 -6.06
N GLU A 24 16.55 -8.26 -5.03
CA GLU A 24 15.45 -7.66 -4.27
C GLU A 24 14.85 -6.48 -5.05
N ALA A 25 13.53 -6.37 -4.97
CA ALA A 25 12.82 -5.23 -5.52
C ALA A 25 13.01 -4.03 -4.59
N VAL A 26 13.29 -2.86 -5.18
CA VAL A 26 13.31 -1.61 -4.43
C VAL A 26 11.98 -0.92 -4.69
N GLY A 27 11.15 -0.77 -3.66
CA GLY A 27 9.87 -0.09 -3.71
C GLY A 27 9.74 0.88 -2.54
N LEU A 28 10.03 2.16 -2.77
CA LEU A 28 9.91 3.20 -1.75
C LEU A 28 8.46 3.36 -1.28
N ALA A 29 7.48 3.05 -2.13
CA ALA A 29 6.06 3.22 -1.84
C ALA A 29 5.65 4.67 -1.53
N SER A 30 6.32 5.67 -2.10
CA SER A 30 6.04 7.09 -1.86
C SER A 30 4.95 7.67 -2.75
N VAL A 31 4.60 6.99 -3.86
CA VAL A 31 3.55 7.43 -4.80
C VAL A 31 2.62 6.26 -5.16
N PHE A 32 1.33 6.54 -5.25
CA PHE A 32 0.35 5.57 -5.73
C PHE A 32 0.45 5.42 -7.25
N ILE A 33 0.29 4.19 -7.78
CA ILE A 33 0.49 3.89 -9.21
C ILE A 33 -0.39 4.74 -10.15
N ILE A 34 -1.55 5.20 -9.66
CA ILE A 34 -2.44 6.13 -10.38
C ILE A 34 -2.57 7.42 -9.56
N ASP A 35 -1.58 8.30 -9.65
CA ASP A 35 -1.63 9.61 -9.00
C ASP A 35 -1.91 10.74 -10.01
N PRO A 36 -3.08 11.41 -9.94
CA PRO A 36 -3.41 12.53 -10.82
C PRO A 36 -2.48 13.74 -10.67
N PHE A 37 -1.94 14.02 -9.49
CA PHE A 37 -1.04 15.16 -9.28
C PHE A 37 0.32 14.95 -9.94
N TYR A 38 0.73 13.69 -10.10
CA TYR A 38 1.89 13.33 -10.92
C TYR A 38 1.55 13.27 -12.42
N THR A 39 0.45 12.63 -12.80
CA THR A 39 0.17 12.29 -14.20
C THR A 39 -0.49 13.43 -15.00
N LEU A 40 -1.36 14.23 -14.39
CA LEU A 40 -2.08 15.31 -15.09
C LEU A 40 -1.16 16.42 -15.61
N PRO A 41 -0.15 16.92 -14.87
CA PRO A 41 0.74 17.94 -15.40
C PRO A 41 1.45 17.46 -16.68
N LEU A 42 1.88 16.20 -16.73
CA LEU A 42 2.50 15.60 -17.92
C LEU A 42 1.54 15.52 -19.10
N LEU A 43 0.30 15.05 -18.86
CA LEU A 43 -0.72 14.96 -19.90
C LEU A 43 -1.11 16.33 -20.45
N LEU A 44 -1.29 17.33 -19.59
CA LEU A 44 -1.58 18.70 -19.99
C LEU A 44 -0.41 19.32 -20.76
N GLY A 45 0.82 19.07 -20.31
CA GLY A 45 2.04 19.53 -20.99
C GLY A 45 2.17 18.94 -22.38
N LEU A 46 1.88 17.64 -22.53
CA LEU A 46 1.85 16.95 -23.81
C LEU A 46 0.76 17.48 -24.72
N ALA A 47 -0.48 17.63 -24.22
CA ALA A 47 -1.59 18.18 -25.00
C ALA A 47 -1.30 19.62 -25.47
N ALA A 48 -0.75 20.46 -24.59
CA ALA A 48 -0.32 21.82 -24.94
C ALA A 48 0.78 21.80 -25.99
N ALA A 49 1.76 20.89 -25.89
CA ALA A 49 2.84 20.76 -26.87
C ALA A 49 2.35 20.36 -28.27
N LEU A 50 1.28 19.56 -28.36
CA LEU A 50 0.69 19.16 -29.63
C LEU A 50 -0.08 20.29 -30.34
N VAL A 51 -0.60 21.26 -29.59
CA VAL A 51 -1.42 22.36 -30.14
C VAL A 51 -0.63 23.66 -30.29
N ALA A 52 0.41 23.87 -29.46
CA ALA A 52 1.18 25.11 -29.44
C ALA A 52 2.09 25.25 -30.67
N LYS A 53 2.24 26.50 -31.15
CA LYS A 53 3.17 26.85 -32.24
C LYS A 53 4.51 27.33 -31.68
N GLY A 54 5.60 27.00 -32.37
CA GLY A 54 6.96 27.43 -32.03
C GLY A 54 7.44 26.87 -30.69
N ASN A 55 8.33 27.60 -30.00
CA ASN A 55 8.99 27.12 -28.78
C ASN A 55 8.07 26.98 -27.56
N TRP A 56 6.81 27.41 -27.64
CA TRP A 56 5.87 27.33 -26.52
C TRP A 56 5.55 25.89 -26.14
N GLY A 57 5.41 24.97 -27.10
CA GLY A 57 5.12 23.56 -26.81
C GLY A 57 6.27 22.86 -26.06
N PHE A 58 7.51 23.22 -26.39
CA PHE A 58 8.67 22.70 -25.67
C PHE A 58 8.74 23.24 -24.23
N LYS A 59 8.46 24.53 -24.03
CA LYS A 59 8.43 25.14 -22.69
C LYS A 59 7.35 24.53 -21.79
N THR A 60 6.16 24.27 -22.32
CA THR A 60 5.07 23.63 -21.55
C THR A 60 5.45 22.21 -21.13
N LEU A 61 6.06 21.44 -22.02
CA LEU A 61 6.54 20.10 -21.68
C LEU A 61 7.63 20.12 -20.61
N GLN A 62 8.60 21.04 -20.71
CA GLN A 62 9.65 21.22 -19.70
C GLN A 62 9.06 21.61 -18.34
N LEU A 63 8.11 22.55 -18.32
CA LEU A 63 7.44 22.97 -17.09
C LEU A 63 6.66 21.81 -16.45
N SER A 64 5.89 21.06 -17.24
CA SER A 64 5.15 19.89 -16.79
C SER A 64 6.05 18.80 -16.21
N LEU A 65 7.17 18.52 -16.87
CA LEU A 65 8.17 17.57 -16.37
C LEU A 65 8.79 18.07 -15.06
N PHE A 66 9.13 19.36 -14.98
CA PHE A 66 9.68 19.96 -13.78
C PHE A 66 8.71 19.87 -12.60
N VAL A 67 7.45 20.25 -12.79
CA VAL A 67 6.39 20.16 -11.76
C VAL A 67 6.20 18.72 -11.29
N SER A 68 6.12 17.77 -12.22
CA SER A 68 5.94 16.34 -11.88
C SER A 68 7.15 15.77 -11.16
N SER A 69 8.36 16.21 -11.51
CA SER A 69 9.59 15.80 -10.83
C SER A 69 9.66 16.36 -9.41
N LEU A 70 9.27 17.63 -9.22
CA LEU A 70 9.19 18.26 -7.91
C LEU A 70 8.16 17.54 -7.02
N TYR A 71 7.05 17.10 -7.60
CA TYR A 71 6.05 16.30 -6.90
C TYR A 71 6.59 14.95 -6.39
N LEU A 72 7.44 14.25 -7.17
CA LEU A 72 8.10 13.03 -6.70
C LEU A 72 9.08 13.29 -5.54
N VAL A 73 9.82 14.40 -5.59
CA VAL A 73 10.71 14.80 -4.49
C VAL A 73 9.89 15.11 -3.24
N TRP A 74 8.77 15.82 -3.39
CA TRP A 74 7.82 16.08 -2.32
C TRP A 74 7.29 14.78 -1.71
N SER A 75 6.86 13.81 -2.53
CA SER A 75 6.24 12.58 -2.03
C SER A 75 7.20 11.77 -1.15
N VAL A 76 8.47 11.68 -1.51
CA VAL A 76 9.52 11.04 -0.70
C VAL A 76 9.72 11.79 0.62
N ALA A 77 9.81 13.12 0.57
CA ALA A 77 9.99 13.94 1.77
C ALA A 77 8.79 13.83 2.72
N ALA A 78 7.57 13.85 2.19
CA ALA A 78 6.33 13.69 2.93
C ALA A 78 6.24 12.30 3.56
N GLN A 79 6.53 11.23 2.80
CA GLN A 79 6.55 9.86 3.32
C GLN A 79 7.54 9.73 4.48
N HIS A 80 8.77 10.19 4.30
CA HIS A 80 9.82 10.12 5.33
C HIS A 80 9.44 10.88 6.59
N TRP A 81 8.76 12.02 6.44
CA TRP A 81 8.24 12.76 7.57
C TRP A 81 7.13 11.97 8.30
N VAL A 82 6.17 11.40 7.57
CA VAL A 82 5.10 10.57 8.15
C VAL A 82 5.69 9.34 8.84
N GLU A 83 6.62 8.64 8.21
CA GLU A 83 7.27 7.46 8.77
C GLU A 83 7.92 7.77 10.12
N LYS A 84 8.71 8.84 10.20
CA LYS A 84 9.31 9.26 11.47
C LYS A 84 8.29 9.65 12.54
N THR A 85 7.26 10.38 12.14
CA THR A 85 6.19 10.83 13.03
C THR A 85 5.39 9.67 13.60
N VAL A 86 5.06 8.68 12.77
CA VAL A 86 4.28 7.50 13.13
C VAL A 86 5.13 6.48 13.88
N GLN A 87 6.41 6.33 13.54
CA GLN A 87 7.32 5.40 14.21
C GLN A 87 7.44 5.69 15.71
N ALA A 88 7.31 6.97 16.11
CA ALA A 88 7.28 7.37 17.52
C ALA A 88 5.96 6.99 18.24
N ASN A 89 4.89 6.73 17.50
CA ASN A 89 3.53 6.48 17.99
C ASN A 89 3.00 5.09 17.59
N LEU A 90 3.90 4.12 17.39
CA LEU A 90 3.51 2.75 17.05
C LEU A 90 2.77 2.08 18.20
N PRO A 91 1.73 1.27 17.92
CA PRO A 91 1.03 0.50 18.93
C PRO A 91 1.95 -0.56 19.57
N GLU A 92 2.89 -1.09 18.79
CA GLU A 92 3.98 -1.94 19.26
C GLU A 92 5.32 -1.40 18.79
N SER A 93 6.22 -1.07 19.73
CA SER A 93 7.52 -0.44 19.46
C SER A 93 8.45 -1.22 18.50
N GLN A 94 8.28 -2.54 18.40
CA GLN A 94 9.10 -3.41 17.54
C GLN A 94 8.42 -3.76 16.21
N ALA A 95 7.20 -3.28 15.97
CA ALA A 95 6.49 -3.59 14.74
C ALA A 95 7.20 -2.99 13.52
N ALA A 96 7.31 -3.77 12.45
CA ALA A 96 7.76 -3.28 11.16
C ALA A 96 6.70 -2.35 10.58
N LEU A 97 7.06 -1.10 10.27
CA LEU A 97 6.14 -0.09 9.74
C LEU A 97 6.30 0.03 8.23
N LEU A 98 5.17 0.04 7.53
CA LEU A 98 5.04 0.42 6.14
C LEU A 98 4.12 1.62 6.03
N VAL A 99 4.61 2.67 5.38
CA VAL A 99 3.87 3.90 5.10
C VAL A 99 3.66 3.99 3.60
N THR A 100 2.41 4.05 3.16
CA THR A 100 2.04 4.15 1.74
C THR A 100 1.04 5.28 1.53
N PRO A 101 1.07 6.00 0.40
CA PRO A 101 0.06 7.01 0.12
C PRO A 101 -1.29 6.35 -0.15
N ALA A 102 -2.35 7.05 0.24
CA ALA A 102 -3.70 6.71 -0.19
C ALA A 102 -3.82 6.82 -1.72
N PRO A 103 -4.85 6.20 -2.34
CA PRO A 103 -5.10 6.40 -3.75
C PRO A 103 -5.25 7.89 -4.12
N PHE A 104 -4.66 8.26 -5.26
CA PHE A 104 -4.80 9.56 -5.92
C PHE A 104 -4.15 10.79 -5.25
N ASN A 105 -3.44 10.63 -4.14
CA ASN A 105 -2.77 11.76 -3.48
C ASN A 105 -1.64 11.33 -2.54
N THR A 106 -0.79 12.27 -2.16
CA THR A 106 0.30 12.09 -1.18
C THR A 106 0.08 12.94 0.08
N LEU A 107 -1.18 13.14 0.46
CA LEU A 107 -1.58 13.94 1.63
C LEU A 107 -2.22 13.07 2.72
N LEU A 108 -2.94 12.02 2.31
CA LEU A 108 -3.41 10.95 3.18
C LEU A 108 -2.50 9.74 3.03
N TRP A 109 -2.07 9.18 4.15
CA TRP A 109 -1.13 8.07 4.23
C TRP A 109 -1.77 6.90 4.97
N ARG A 110 -1.66 5.71 4.39
CA ARG A 110 -2.02 4.44 5.02
C ARG A 110 -0.79 3.90 5.75
N LEU A 111 -1.03 3.47 6.98
CA LEU A 111 -0.03 2.93 7.89
C LEU A 111 -0.34 1.45 8.09
N VAL A 112 0.66 0.60 7.89
CA VAL A 112 0.58 -0.83 8.20
C VAL A 112 1.75 -1.17 9.10
N ALA A 113 1.47 -1.52 10.35
CA ALA A 113 2.48 -1.98 11.29
C ALA A 113 2.30 -3.47 11.57
N VAL A 114 3.37 -4.26 11.47
CA VAL A 114 3.31 -5.72 11.59
C VAL A 114 4.19 -6.18 12.76
N SER A 115 3.59 -6.84 13.74
CA SER A 115 4.26 -7.53 14.85
C SER A 115 4.05 -9.05 14.75
N ASP A 116 4.67 -9.82 15.63
CA ASP A 116 4.48 -11.27 15.65
C ASP A 116 3.04 -11.67 15.99
N SER A 117 2.35 -10.86 16.81
CA SER A 117 1.03 -11.20 17.35
C SER A 117 -0.13 -10.51 16.65
N HIS A 118 0.11 -9.33 16.07
CA HIS A 118 -0.90 -8.51 15.42
C HIS A 118 -0.32 -7.86 14.17
N TYR A 119 -1.20 -7.44 13.26
CA TYR A 119 -0.89 -6.29 12.44
C TYR A 119 -1.89 -5.19 12.75
N TYR A 120 -1.46 -3.97 12.47
CA TYR A 120 -2.20 -2.77 12.75
C TYR A 120 -2.37 -1.99 11.46
N GLU A 121 -3.58 -1.54 11.20
CA GLU A 121 -3.85 -0.58 10.13
C GLU A 121 -4.26 0.75 10.72
N GLY A 122 -3.65 1.81 10.21
CA GLY A 122 -3.95 3.18 10.58
C GLY A 122 -3.94 4.09 9.36
N TRP A 123 -4.45 5.30 9.56
CA TRP A 123 -4.47 6.34 8.54
C TRP A 123 -3.99 7.65 9.13
N TYR A 124 -3.24 8.40 8.35
CA TYR A 124 -2.68 9.68 8.77
C TYR A 124 -2.76 10.73 7.65
N SER A 125 -3.50 11.81 7.90
CA SER A 125 -3.63 12.97 7.04
C SER A 125 -2.67 14.07 7.47
N LEU A 126 -1.82 14.52 6.54
CA LEU A 126 -0.97 15.69 6.73
C LEU A 126 -1.75 16.99 6.99
N LEU A 127 -3.04 17.03 6.64
CA LEU A 127 -3.86 18.24 6.68
C LEU A 127 -4.70 18.35 7.96
N ALA A 128 -5.03 17.20 8.57
CA ALA A 128 -6.11 17.13 9.55
C ALA A 128 -5.73 16.41 10.84
N ASP A 129 -4.71 15.54 10.84
CA ASP A 129 -4.44 14.67 11.98
C ASP A 129 -3.23 15.11 12.80
N GLU A 130 -3.38 14.98 14.12
CA GLU A 130 -2.27 15.03 15.06
C GLU A 130 -1.65 13.62 15.22
N PRO A 131 -0.31 13.50 15.28
CA PRO A 131 0.38 12.20 15.36
C PRO A 131 -0.06 11.29 16.51
N GLU A 132 -0.42 11.88 17.64
CA GLU A 132 -0.79 11.16 18.87
C GLU A 132 -2.21 10.60 18.81
N ALA A 133 -3.04 11.06 17.85
CA ALA A 133 -4.45 10.72 17.71
C ALA A 133 -4.69 9.66 16.63
N ILE A 134 -3.66 8.92 16.20
CA ILE A 134 -3.81 7.87 15.19
C ILE A 134 -4.63 6.71 15.79
N GLU A 135 -5.81 6.50 15.22
CA GLU A 135 -6.62 5.32 15.49
C GLU A 135 -6.06 4.11 14.74
N TRP A 136 -5.67 3.09 15.50
CA TRP A 136 -5.12 1.83 14.98
C TRP A 136 -6.16 0.72 15.08
N ARG A 137 -6.51 0.14 13.93
CA ARG A 137 -7.20 -1.15 13.91
C ARG A 137 -6.19 -2.26 14.14
N ALA A 138 -6.30 -2.95 15.26
CA ALA A 138 -5.53 -4.16 15.54
C ALA A 138 -6.25 -5.40 14.98
N VAL A 139 -5.51 -6.23 14.24
CA VAL A 139 -6.00 -7.52 13.75
C VAL A 139 -5.04 -8.62 14.22
N PRO A 140 -5.53 -9.68 14.89
CA PRO A 140 -4.67 -10.73 15.40
C PRO A 140 -4.04 -11.55 14.27
N ARG A 141 -2.79 -11.96 14.49
CA ARG A 141 -2.04 -12.90 13.67
C ARG A 141 -1.87 -14.21 14.44
N ASP A 142 -1.67 -15.30 13.70
CA ASP A 142 -1.35 -16.60 14.29
C ASP A 142 0.16 -16.90 14.11
N PRO A 143 1.01 -16.56 15.10
CA PRO A 143 2.45 -16.83 15.02
C PRO A 143 2.76 -18.34 15.00
N GLN A 144 1.91 -19.18 15.60
CA GLN A 144 2.12 -20.63 15.61
C GLN A 144 1.87 -21.24 14.24
N LEU A 145 0.83 -20.78 13.55
CA LEU A 145 0.55 -21.16 12.16
C LEU A 145 1.70 -20.75 11.23
N TYR A 146 2.23 -19.53 11.40
CA TYR A 146 3.39 -19.10 10.62
C TYR A 146 4.62 -19.95 10.91
N LEU A 147 4.97 -20.19 12.18
CA LEU A 147 6.12 -21.01 12.56
C LEU A 147 6.03 -22.45 12.02
N ALA A 148 4.82 -23.02 11.98
CA ALA A 148 4.59 -24.35 11.43
C ALA A 148 4.76 -24.43 9.90
N LEU A 149 4.52 -23.32 9.19
CA LEU A 149 4.43 -23.31 7.73
C LEU A 149 5.52 -22.48 7.04
N LYS A 150 6.38 -21.76 7.79
CA LYS A 150 7.39 -20.84 7.26
C LYS A 150 8.34 -21.48 6.23
N ASP A 151 8.63 -22.77 6.37
CA ASP A 151 9.56 -23.51 5.51
C ASP A 151 8.86 -24.10 4.27
N HIS A 152 7.54 -23.91 4.14
CA HIS A 152 6.79 -24.30 2.95
C HIS A 152 7.12 -23.35 1.79
N PRO A 153 7.46 -23.84 0.58
CA PRO A 153 7.93 -22.98 -0.53
C PRO A 153 6.98 -21.84 -0.89
N SER A 154 5.66 -22.07 -0.86
CA SER A 154 4.67 -21.03 -1.15
C SER A 154 4.64 -19.94 -0.08
N VAL A 155 4.83 -20.30 1.20
CA VAL A 155 4.82 -19.36 2.33
C VAL A 155 6.11 -18.54 2.31
N GLU A 156 7.26 -19.20 2.17
CA GLU A 156 8.56 -18.55 2.08
C GLU A 156 8.61 -17.56 0.90
N GLY A 157 8.11 -18.00 -0.28
CA GLY A 157 8.06 -17.18 -1.48
C GLY A 157 7.19 -15.94 -1.34
N LEU A 158 5.98 -16.09 -0.78
CA LEU A 158 5.07 -14.97 -0.56
C LEU A 158 5.53 -14.05 0.59
N ALA A 159 6.16 -14.59 1.64
CA ALA A 159 6.71 -13.81 2.73
C ALA A 159 7.87 -12.92 2.24
N ARG A 160 8.74 -13.48 1.38
CA ARG A 160 9.77 -12.72 0.68
C ARG A 160 9.18 -11.69 -0.27
N PHE A 161 8.17 -12.07 -1.05
CA PHE A 161 7.52 -11.15 -2.01
C PHE A 161 6.89 -9.95 -1.32
N SER A 162 6.30 -10.15 -0.13
CA SER A 162 5.61 -9.14 0.67
C SER A 162 6.52 -8.34 1.59
N ASP A 163 7.84 -8.58 1.56
CA ASP A 163 8.82 -7.97 2.47
C ASP A 163 8.44 -8.13 3.95
N GLY A 164 7.78 -9.25 4.30
CA GLY A 164 7.28 -9.52 5.65
C GLY A 164 5.92 -8.89 5.98
N PHE A 165 5.35 -8.03 5.12
CA PHE A 165 4.03 -7.42 5.29
C PHE A 165 2.91 -8.34 4.79
N PHE A 166 2.71 -9.46 5.47
CA PHE A 166 1.65 -10.42 5.16
C PHE A 166 0.86 -10.84 6.40
N GLN A 167 -0.32 -11.38 6.17
CA GLN A 167 -1.09 -12.12 7.18
C GLN A 167 -1.25 -13.57 6.71
N LEU A 168 -1.18 -14.48 7.68
CA LEU A 168 -1.52 -15.88 7.49
C LEU A 168 -2.71 -16.19 8.40
N GLU A 169 -3.81 -16.64 7.81
CA GLU A 169 -5.05 -16.94 8.51
C GLU A 169 -5.52 -18.36 8.19
N ARG A 170 -6.18 -18.99 9.16
CA ARG A 170 -6.88 -20.25 8.97
C ARG A 170 -8.37 -19.98 8.82
N ILE A 171 -8.91 -20.27 7.64
CA ILE A 171 -10.35 -20.21 7.36
C ILE A 171 -10.82 -21.64 7.18
N GLU A 172 -11.57 -22.13 8.17
CA GLU A 172 -11.96 -23.55 8.26
C GLU A 172 -10.73 -24.47 8.20
N ASN A 173 -10.58 -25.25 7.12
CA ASN A 173 -9.43 -26.12 6.87
C ASN A 173 -8.43 -25.52 5.87
N SER A 174 -8.74 -24.36 5.28
CA SER A 174 -7.88 -23.67 4.33
C SER A 174 -6.97 -22.68 5.06
N VAL A 175 -5.75 -22.56 4.54
CA VAL A 175 -4.80 -21.53 4.96
C VAL A 175 -4.75 -20.48 3.88
N VAL A 176 -5.05 -19.24 4.26
CA VAL A 176 -5.03 -18.09 3.36
C VAL A 176 -3.88 -17.18 3.76
N MET A 177 -3.11 -16.77 2.77
CA MET A 177 -2.03 -15.82 2.90
C MET A 177 -2.39 -14.54 2.14
N THR A 178 -2.23 -13.41 2.83
CA THR A 178 -2.65 -12.09 2.35
C THR A 178 -1.46 -11.15 2.33
N ASP A 179 -1.18 -10.49 1.21
CA ASP A 179 -0.21 -9.38 1.15
C ASP A 179 -0.90 -8.09 1.63
N LEU A 180 -0.40 -7.51 2.71
CA LEU A 180 -1.00 -6.36 3.38
C LEU A 180 -0.67 -5.04 2.67
N ARG A 181 0.25 -5.03 1.70
CA ARG A 181 0.75 -3.80 1.07
C ARG A 181 -0.27 -3.12 0.14
N MET A 182 -1.27 -3.85 -0.37
CA MET A 182 -2.35 -3.26 -1.18
C MET A 182 -3.75 -3.71 -0.78
N GLY A 183 -4.59 -2.71 -0.54
CA GLY A 183 -5.97 -2.87 -0.08
C GLY A 183 -6.13 -2.21 1.28
N GLN A 184 -7.05 -2.75 2.08
CA GLN A 184 -7.23 -2.44 3.50
C GLN A 184 -8.13 -3.51 4.10
N GLU A 185 -8.06 -3.73 5.40
CA GLU A 185 -8.86 -4.75 6.08
C GLU A 185 -10.35 -4.58 5.80
N PRO A 186 -11.10 -5.64 5.41
CA PRO A 186 -10.69 -7.02 5.07
C PRO A 186 -10.42 -7.26 3.57
N ALA A 187 -10.49 -6.22 2.74
CA ALA A 187 -10.44 -6.28 1.28
C ALA A 187 -9.04 -6.00 0.71
N TYR A 188 -8.17 -7.02 0.69
CA TYR A 188 -6.83 -6.95 0.10
C TYR A 188 -6.79 -7.39 -1.36
N VAL A 189 -5.95 -6.76 -2.18
CA VAL A 189 -5.88 -7.07 -3.63
C VAL A 189 -5.33 -8.47 -3.89
N PHE A 190 -4.39 -8.91 -3.04
CA PHE A 190 -3.63 -10.15 -3.15
C PHE A 190 -3.89 -11.02 -1.93
N ARG A 191 -4.81 -11.97 -2.12
CA ARG A 191 -5.25 -12.96 -1.15
C ARG A 191 -5.15 -14.32 -1.84
N PHE A 192 -4.44 -15.26 -1.23
CA PHE A 192 -4.15 -16.57 -1.82
C PHE A 192 -4.49 -17.68 -0.82
N GLU A 193 -5.36 -18.62 -1.20
CA GLU A 193 -5.47 -19.91 -0.51
C GLU A 193 -4.22 -20.72 -0.88
N ILE A 194 -3.31 -20.90 0.07
CA ILE A 194 -2.04 -21.58 -0.18
C ILE A 194 -2.13 -23.11 -0.03
N GLY A 195 -3.29 -23.60 0.40
CA GLY A 195 -3.60 -25.01 0.58
C GLY A 195 -4.52 -25.24 1.77
N ARG A 196 -4.82 -26.50 2.02
CA ARG A 196 -5.59 -26.98 3.17
C ARG A 196 -4.71 -27.78 4.09
N LEU A 197 -4.99 -27.72 5.39
CA LEU A 197 -4.30 -28.56 6.36
C LEU A 197 -4.93 -29.95 6.36
N ASP A 198 -4.10 -30.97 6.21
CA ASP A 198 -4.51 -32.36 6.42
C ASP A 198 -4.51 -32.74 7.91
N ALA A 199 -4.86 -33.99 8.22
CA ALA A 199 -4.90 -34.49 9.59
C ALA A 199 -3.51 -34.54 10.28
N SER A 200 -2.42 -34.49 9.50
CA SER A 200 -1.04 -34.41 10.01
C SER A 200 -0.56 -32.97 10.21
N GLY A 201 -1.34 -31.98 9.75
CA GLY A 201 -0.97 -30.57 9.76
C GLY A 201 -0.14 -30.13 8.55
N ALA A 202 -0.03 -30.97 7.51
CA ALA A 202 0.65 -30.62 6.27
C ALA A 202 -0.27 -29.83 5.33
N LEU A 203 0.29 -28.86 4.60
CA LEU A 203 -0.41 -28.15 3.54
C LEU A 203 -0.55 -29.03 2.29
N ILE A 204 -1.78 -29.20 1.82
CA ILE A 204 -2.13 -29.94 0.61
C ILE A 204 -3.00 -29.09 -0.33
N GLY A 205 -2.89 -29.34 -1.63
CA GLY A 205 -3.69 -28.68 -2.65
C GLY A 205 -2.95 -27.54 -3.37
N PRO A 206 -3.56 -26.99 -4.43
CA PRO A 206 -2.96 -25.91 -5.21
C PRO A 206 -3.00 -24.57 -4.48
N VAL A 207 -2.11 -23.67 -4.88
CA VAL A 207 -2.23 -22.25 -4.52
C VAL A 207 -3.26 -21.61 -5.44
N GLU A 208 -4.34 -21.08 -4.88
CA GLU A 208 -5.41 -20.43 -5.63
C GLU A 208 -5.62 -19.00 -5.15
N ARG A 209 -6.07 -18.13 -6.04
CA ARG A 209 -6.44 -16.76 -5.64
C ARG A 209 -7.77 -16.81 -4.89
N ALA A 210 -7.76 -16.38 -3.63
CA ALA A 210 -8.97 -16.29 -2.84
C ALA A 210 -9.83 -15.09 -3.31
N PRO A 211 -11.17 -15.24 -3.32
CA PRO A 211 -12.07 -14.15 -3.70
C PRO A 211 -11.97 -12.99 -2.70
N VAL A 212 -12.13 -11.77 -3.21
CA VAL A 212 -12.06 -10.55 -2.40
C VAL A 212 -13.33 -9.75 -2.65
N ALA A 213 -14.15 -9.57 -1.62
CA ALA A 213 -15.28 -8.66 -1.66
C ALA A 213 -14.75 -7.22 -1.59
N ARG A 214 -14.78 -6.52 -2.73
CA ARG A 214 -14.36 -5.11 -2.78
C ARG A 214 -15.55 -4.21 -2.46
N PRO A 215 -15.35 -3.17 -1.64
CA PRO A 215 -16.37 -2.15 -1.45
C PRO A 215 -16.66 -1.43 -2.79
N PRO A 216 -17.88 -0.88 -2.97
CA PRO A 216 -18.19 -0.04 -4.11
C PRO A 216 -17.21 1.13 -4.24
N LEU A 217 -16.85 1.47 -5.48
CA LEU A 217 -15.89 2.54 -5.76
C LEU A 217 -16.35 3.90 -5.20
N GLU A 218 -17.65 4.16 -5.26
CA GLU A 218 -18.26 5.40 -4.74
C GLU A 218 -18.05 5.57 -3.23
N ASP A 219 -18.24 4.50 -2.45
CA ASP A 219 -18.03 4.53 -1.01
C ASP A 219 -16.54 4.72 -0.69
N GLY A 220 -15.66 4.06 -1.44
CA GLY A 220 -14.21 4.23 -1.29
C GLY A 220 -13.76 5.67 -1.54
N LEU A 221 -14.26 6.31 -2.61
CA LEU A 221 -13.93 7.70 -2.93
C LEU A 221 -14.50 8.69 -1.91
N ALA A 222 -15.76 8.48 -1.49
CA ALA A 222 -16.40 9.33 -0.48
C ALA A 222 -15.67 9.25 0.86
N TRP A 223 -15.32 8.04 1.30
CA TRP A 223 -14.55 7.83 2.51
C TRP A 223 -13.15 8.43 2.42
N LEU A 224 -12.43 8.25 1.31
CA LEU A 224 -11.10 8.86 1.10
C LEU A 224 -11.15 10.39 1.27
N TRP A 225 -12.20 11.02 0.73
CA TRP A 225 -12.39 12.46 0.87
C TRP A 225 -12.63 12.86 2.32
N GLN A 226 -13.57 12.20 3.02
CA GLN A 226 -13.84 12.49 4.44
C GLN A 226 -12.61 12.26 5.31
N ARG A 227 -11.87 11.16 5.05
CA ARG A 227 -10.69 10.81 5.81
C ARG A 227 -9.55 11.81 5.61
N LEU A 228 -9.36 12.29 4.37
CA LEU A 228 -8.36 13.31 4.04
C LEU A 228 -8.56 14.60 4.85
N TRP A 229 -9.81 15.02 5.04
CA TRP A 229 -10.17 16.24 5.79
C TRP A 229 -10.40 16.01 7.29
N GLY A 230 -10.19 14.79 7.79
CA GLY A 230 -10.40 14.45 9.20
C GLY A 230 -11.88 14.46 9.62
N GLU A 231 -12.81 14.39 8.67
CA GLU A 231 -14.26 14.33 8.95
C GLU A 231 -14.67 12.96 9.52
N THR A 232 -13.83 11.94 9.35
CA THR A 232 -14.00 10.62 9.97
C THR A 232 -12.66 10.05 10.41
N ALA A 233 -12.64 9.42 11.59
CA ALA A 233 -11.52 8.61 12.07
C ALA A 233 -11.75 7.10 11.84
N LEU A 234 -12.96 6.72 11.40
CA LEU A 234 -13.28 5.34 11.07
C LEU A 234 -12.56 4.96 9.77
N ASP A 235 -12.07 3.74 9.70
CA ASP A 235 -11.71 3.13 8.43
C ASP A 235 -12.95 2.89 7.54
N LEU A 236 -12.70 2.47 6.30
CA LEU A 236 -13.77 2.36 5.31
C LEU A 236 -14.90 1.41 5.70
N ILE A 237 -14.61 0.28 6.37
CA ILE A 237 -15.63 -0.73 6.67
C ILE A 237 -16.56 -0.20 7.75
N ASP A 238 -15.98 0.33 8.83
CA ASP A 238 -16.76 0.84 9.96
C ASP A 238 -17.51 2.12 9.56
N TRP A 239 -16.92 2.94 8.69
CA TRP A 239 -17.59 4.08 8.07
C TRP A 239 -18.79 3.67 7.22
N ARG A 240 -18.65 2.63 6.38
CA ARG A 240 -19.77 2.10 5.56
C ARG A 240 -20.87 1.52 6.44
N ALA A 241 -20.51 0.78 7.49
CA ALA A 241 -21.46 0.24 8.44
C ALA A 241 -22.23 1.36 9.17
N ALA A 242 -21.53 2.43 9.58
CA ALA A 242 -22.13 3.59 10.23
C ALA A 242 -23.07 4.40 9.29
N LYS A 243 -22.79 4.40 7.99
CA LYS A 243 -23.62 5.03 6.95
C LYS A 243 -24.96 4.30 6.74
N GLY A 244 -25.08 3.04 7.18
CA GLY A 244 -26.32 2.25 7.09
C GLY A 244 -26.66 1.77 5.67
N THR A 245 -25.65 1.64 4.80
CA THR A 245 -25.77 1.16 3.40
C THR A 245 -25.23 -0.24 3.21
#